data_AF-N1MM14-F1
#
_entry.id   AF-N1MM14-F1
#
_cell.length_a   1.000
_cell.length_b   1.000
_cell.length_c   1.000
_cell.angle_alpha   90.00
_cell.angle_beta   90.00
_cell.angle_gamma   90.00
#
_symmetry.space_group_name_H-M   'P 1'
#
loop_
_entity.id
_entity.type
_entity.pdbx_description
1 polymer ?
#
loop_
_entity_poly.entity_id
_entity_poly.type
_entity_poly.pdbx_seq_one_letter_code
_entity_poly.pdbx_strand_id
1 'polypeptide(L)'
;MIAVKRLQSLIWVLLVALGALGAYLVSLKVATERNELMQVRMQIVRAQGDIRYLETEFSARASMRQLESWNQHDFMYGTPTAGQYLAGERALAQLDGVQPNGPDYVAPPVMVAMVETPADLPSAPQAAPASPAASQIRSDIAVIREAHAADNVEKLAKPAPRTPSVQAKVDADVSKPNPVARKAERMAMLDAKLLDDSTLGELSATAARERRKGAR
;
A
#
# COMPACT_ATOMS: atom_id res chain seq x y z
N MET A 1 -48.86 -8.00 59.08
CA MET A 1 -48.50 -6.72 58.41
C MET A 1 -46.99 -6.48 58.24
N ILE A 2 -46.10 -7.06 59.06
CA ILE A 2 -44.64 -6.87 58.96
C ILE A 2 -44.04 -7.48 57.68
N ALA A 3 -44.51 -8.67 57.26
CA ALA A 3 -44.04 -9.35 56.06
C ALA A 3 -44.29 -8.55 54.76
N VAL A 4 -45.43 -7.87 54.66
CA VAL A 4 -45.81 -7.06 53.48
C VAL A 4 -44.90 -5.85 53.34
N LYS A 5 -44.56 -5.17 54.45
CA LYS A 5 -43.64 -4.02 54.46
C LYS A 5 -42.21 -4.42 54.07
N ARG A 6 -41.79 -5.63 54.45
CA ARG A 6 -40.49 -6.22 54.07
C ARG A 6 -40.45 -6.57 52.58
N LEU A 7 -41.53 -7.15 52.05
CA LEU A 7 -41.65 -7.43 50.61
C LEU A 7 -41.60 -6.15 49.77
N GLN A 8 -42.30 -5.09 50.21
CA GLN A 8 -42.25 -3.79 49.55
C GLN A 8 -40.84 -3.20 49.53
N SER A 9 -40.08 -3.32 50.63
CA SER A 9 -38.68 -2.90 50.68
C SER A 9 -37.79 -3.69 49.73
N LEU A 10 -38.01 -5.00 49.59
CA LEU A 10 -37.27 -5.85 48.64
C LEU A 10 -37.54 -5.48 47.19
N ILE A 11 -38.79 -5.14 46.85
CA ILE A 11 -39.16 -4.69 45.51
C ILE A 11 -38.42 -3.40 45.13
N TRP A 12 -38.33 -2.44 46.05
CA TRP A 12 -37.57 -1.20 45.81
C TRP A 12 -36.08 -1.46 45.57
N VAL A 13 -35.48 -2.35 46.36
CA VAL A 13 -34.07 -2.73 46.17
C VAL A 13 -33.87 -3.43 44.83
N LEU A 14 -34.77 -4.34 44.46
CA LEU A 14 -34.72 -5.05 43.18
C LEU A 14 -34.88 -4.08 42.00
N LEU A 15 -35.76 -3.08 42.11
CA LEU A 15 -35.94 -2.06 41.08
C LEU A 15 -34.66 -1.24 40.86
N VAL A 16 -34.01 -0.80 41.94
CA VAL A 16 -32.74 -0.06 41.86
C VAL A 16 -31.63 -0.94 41.30
N ALA A 17 -31.54 -2.21 41.74
CA ALA A 17 -30.56 -3.16 41.23
C ALA A 17 -30.74 -3.41 39.72
N LEU A 18 -31.98 -3.54 39.24
CA LEU A 18 -32.28 -3.71 37.83
C LEU A 18 -31.90 -2.46 37.00
N GLY A 19 -32.17 -1.27 37.54
CA GLY A 19 -31.75 -0.01 36.93
C GLY A 19 -30.23 0.12 36.82
N ALA A 20 -29.50 -0.23 37.89
CA ALA A 20 -28.04 -0.26 37.89
C ALA A 20 -27.48 -1.27 36.89
N LEU A 21 -28.10 -2.46 36.79
CA LEU A 21 -27.73 -3.47 35.79
C LEU A 21 -27.96 -2.97 34.36
N GLY A 22 -29.08 -2.28 34.10
CA GLY A 22 -29.37 -1.67 32.81
C GLY A 22 -28.31 -0.63 32.41
N ALA A 23 -27.95 0.27 33.34
CA ALA A 23 -26.89 1.25 33.11
C ALA A 23 -25.53 0.59 32.82
N TYR A 24 -25.21 -0.52 33.52
CA TYR A 24 -23.99 -1.28 33.28
C TYR A 24 -23.95 -1.90 31.87
N LEU A 25 -25.05 -2.51 31.41
CA LEU A 25 -25.13 -3.08 30.06
C LEU A 25 -24.95 -2.03 28.97
N VAL A 26 -25.55 -0.84 29.15
CA VAL A 26 -25.35 0.29 28.24
C VAL A 26 -23.89 0.75 28.23
N SER A 27 -23.25 0.85 29.40
CA SER A 27 -21.82 1.20 29.48
C SER A 27 -20.93 0.17 28.76
N LEU A 28 -21.28 -1.10 28.84
CA LEU A 28 -20.54 -2.17 28.15
C LEU A 28 -20.70 -2.07 26.63
N LYS A 29 -21.90 -1.74 26.15
CA LYS A 29 -22.17 -1.48 24.72
C LYS A 29 -21.40 -0.28 24.19
N VAL A 30 -21.31 0.81 24.97
CA VAL A 30 -20.49 1.97 24.57
C VAL A 30 -19.02 1.57 24.38
N ALA A 31 -18.49 0.65 25.18
CA ALA A 31 -17.12 0.17 25.00
C ALA A 31 -16.95 -0.64 23.71
N THR A 32 -17.92 -1.49 23.34
CA THR A 32 -17.86 -2.25 22.07
C THR A 32 -17.97 -1.34 20.86
N GLU A 33 -18.89 -0.37 20.89
CA GLU A 33 -19.07 0.63 19.83
C GLU A 33 -17.81 1.47 19.62
N ARG A 34 -17.13 1.88 20.70
CA ARG A 34 -15.86 2.60 20.61
C ARG A 34 -14.78 1.76 19.90
N ASN A 35 -14.75 0.45 20.14
CA ASN A 35 -13.80 -0.44 19.48
C ASN A 35 -14.10 -0.60 17.98
N GLU A 36 -15.37 -0.76 17.62
CA GLU A 36 -15.80 -0.80 16.22
C GLU A 36 -15.46 0.51 15.48
N LEU A 37 -15.69 1.66 16.12
CA LEU A 37 -15.27 2.96 15.59
C LEU A 37 -13.76 3.06 15.38
N MET A 38 -12.95 2.54 16.29
CA MET A 38 -11.49 2.49 16.11
C MET A 38 -11.07 1.61 14.94
N GLN A 39 -11.74 0.47 14.76
CA GLN A 39 -11.47 -0.41 13.63
C GLN A 39 -11.79 0.26 12.28
N VAL A 40 -12.93 0.95 12.18
CA VAL A 40 -13.30 1.71 10.98
C VAL A 40 -12.32 2.85 10.72
N ARG A 41 -11.90 3.59 11.75
CA ARG A 41 -10.87 4.64 11.62
C ARG A 41 -9.56 4.09 11.07
N MET A 42 -9.13 2.92 11.52
CA MET A 42 -7.93 2.26 10.98
C MET A 42 -8.09 1.84 9.52
N GLN A 43 -9.28 1.35 9.14
CA GLN A 43 -9.58 1.04 7.74
C GLN A 43 -9.53 2.29 6.85
N ILE A 44 -10.07 3.42 7.32
CA ILE A 44 -10.02 4.70 6.60
C ILE A 44 -8.58 5.13 6.35
N VAL A 45 -7.73 5.10 7.39
CA VAL A 45 -6.31 5.47 7.24
C VAL A 45 -5.60 4.55 6.24
N ARG A 46 -5.89 3.24 6.28
CA ARG A 46 -5.33 2.27 5.33
C ARG A 46 -5.76 2.57 3.90
N ALA A 47 -7.05 2.78 3.68
CA ALA A 47 -7.60 3.11 2.37
C ALA A 47 -7.05 4.44 1.83
N GLN A 48 -6.83 5.45 2.68
CA GLN A 48 -6.17 6.69 2.28
C GLN A 48 -4.72 6.45 1.83
N GLY A 49 -4.00 5.54 2.48
CA GLY A 49 -2.67 5.12 2.05
C GLY A 49 -2.70 4.44 0.68
N ASP A 50 -3.63 3.52 0.47
CA ASP A 50 -3.82 2.82 -0.80
C ASP A 50 -4.17 3.77 -1.94
N ILE A 51 -5.03 4.77 -1.68
CA ILE A 51 -5.39 5.82 -2.66
C ILE A 51 -4.14 6.60 -3.08
N ARG A 52 -3.33 7.08 -2.14
CA ARG A 52 -2.10 7.83 -2.46
C ARG A 52 -1.11 7.00 -3.26
N TYR A 53 -0.99 5.72 -2.93
CA TYR A 53 -0.17 4.79 -3.69
C TYR A 53 -0.67 4.64 -5.13
N LEU A 54 -1.96 4.42 -5.32
CA LEU A 54 -2.60 4.29 -6.63
C LEU A 54 -2.46 5.58 -7.45
N GLU A 55 -2.67 6.75 -6.84
CA GLU A 55 -2.46 8.06 -7.48
C GLU A 55 -1.00 8.22 -7.97
N THR A 56 -0.04 7.76 -7.17
CA THR A 56 1.37 7.78 -7.55
C THR A 56 1.65 6.84 -8.73
N GLU A 57 1.11 5.63 -8.72
CA GLU A 57 1.24 4.72 -9.87
C GLU A 57 0.59 5.29 -11.14
N PHE A 58 -0.61 5.87 -11.02
CA PHE A 58 -1.32 6.43 -12.17
C PHE A 58 -0.62 7.65 -12.75
N SER A 59 -0.12 8.56 -11.90
CA SER A 59 0.65 9.72 -12.37
C SER A 59 1.93 9.29 -13.09
N ALA A 60 2.64 8.27 -12.59
CA ALA A 60 3.80 7.70 -13.26
C ALA A 60 3.45 7.04 -14.61
N ARG A 61 2.33 6.30 -14.69
CA ARG A 61 1.90 5.68 -15.96
C ARG A 61 1.35 6.69 -16.98
N ALA A 62 0.70 7.75 -16.51
CA ALA A 62 0.20 8.83 -17.36
C ALA A 62 1.35 9.67 -17.91
N SER A 63 2.37 9.97 -17.09
CA SER A 63 3.54 10.74 -17.53
C SER A 63 4.31 10.04 -18.64
N MET A 64 4.46 8.71 -18.61
CA MET A 64 5.08 7.94 -19.70
C MET A 64 4.32 8.07 -21.02
N ARG A 65 2.98 7.98 -21.00
CA ARG A 65 2.17 8.17 -22.20
C ARG A 65 2.25 9.60 -22.73
N GLN A 66 2.29 10.58 -21.83
CA GLN A 66 2.43 11.98 -22.19
C GLN A 66 3.80 12.27 -22.80
N LEU A 67 4.88 11.74 -22.22
CA LEU A 67 6.24 11.84 -22.76
C LEU A 67 6.33 11.18 -24.15
N GLU A 68 5.71 10.02 -24.35
CA GLU A 68 5.65 9.39 -25.67
C GLU A 68 4.89 10.29 -26.66
N SER A 69 3.74 10.85 -26.26
CA SER A 69 2.99 11.76 -27.15
C SER A 69 3.77 13.02 -27.52
N TRP A 70 4.50 13.60 -26.57
CA TRP A 70 5.38 14.76 -26.81
C TRP A 70 6.57 14.38 -27.69
N ASN A 71 7.17 13.21 -27.46
CA ASN A 71 8.24 12.71 -28.30
C ASN A 71 7.78 12.55 -29.75
N GLN A 72 6.59 11.98 -29.98
CA GLN A 72 6.05 11.79 -31.33
C GLN A 72 5.65 13.10 -32.01
N HIS A 73 5.11 14.08 -31.28
CA HIS A 73 4.60 15.33 -31.85
C HIS A 73 5.67 16.41 -32.08
N ASP A 74 6.51 16.68 -31.09
CA ASP A 74 7.40 17.85 -31.12
C ASP A 74 8.85 17.48 -31.46
N PHE A 75 9.32 16.34 -30.94
CA PHE A 75 10.74 16.00 -30.99
C PHE A 75 11.10 14.98 -32.07
N MET A 76 10.14 14.16 -32.51
CA MET A 76 10.32 13.03 -33.43
C MET A 76 11.53 12.15 -33.11
N TYR A 77 11.89 11.96 -31.82
CA TYR A 77 12.96 11.03 -31.46
C TYR A 77 12.42 9.59 -31.55
N GLY A 78 12.45 9.03 -32.76
CA GLY A 78 12.28 7.60 -32.97
C GLY A 78 13.53 6.84 -32.51
N THR A 79 13.34 5.65 -31.93
CA THR A 79 14.45 4.70 -31.78
C THR A 79 15.08 4.43 -33.16
N PRO A 80 16.41 4.58 -33.32
CA PRO A 80 17.04 4.37 -34.62
C PRO A 80 16.72 2.98 -35.15
N THR A 81 16.30 2.90 -36.42
CA THR A 81 15.95 1.62 -37.04
C THR A 81 17.22 0.84 -37.41
N ALA A 82 17.12 -0.48 -37.54
CA ALA A 82 18.28 -1.34 -37.86
C ALA A 82 19.03 -0.91 -39.14
N GLY A 83 18.34 -0.26 -40.09
CA GLY A 83 18.95 0.29 -41.31
C GLY A 83 19.74 1.59 -41.12
N GLN A 84 19.62 2.25 -39.96
CA GLN A 84 20.45 3.41 -39.59
C GLN A 84 21.77 3.00 -38.94
N TYR A 85 21.92 1.72 -38.59
CA TYR A 85 23.18 1.16 -38.10
C TYR A 85 23.95 0.48 -39.23
N LEU A 86 25.26 0.65 -39.23
CA LEU A 86 26.13 -0.05 -40.17
C LEU A 86 26.31 -1.51 -39.72
N ALA A 87 26.20 -2.44 -40.68
CA ALA A 87 26.22 -3.87 -40.41
C ALA A 87 27.60 -4.41 -39.96
N GLY A 88 28.68 -3.62 -40.04
CA GLY A 88 30.00 -4.02 -39.55
C GLY A 88 31.17 -3.15 -40.03
N GLU A 89 32.38 -3.57 -39.65
CA GLU A 89 33.65 -2.84 -39.84
C GLU A 89 33.97 -2.52 -41.30
N ARG A 90 33.63 -3.41 -42.22
CA ARG A 90 33.83 -3.19 -43.67
C ARG A 90 32.89 -2.11 -44.23
N ALA A 91 31.67 -2.00 -43.70
CA ALA A 91 30.74 -0.93 -44.07
C ALA A 91 31.15 0.41 -43.44
N LEU A 92 31.77 0.37 -42.25
CA LEU A 92 32.38 1.55 -41.62
C LEU A 92 33.58 2.08 -42.42
N ALA A 93 34.45 1.21 -42.94
CA ALA A 93 35.59 1.62 -43.77
C ALA A 93 35.15 2.26 -45.11
N GLN A 94 33.96 1.92 -45.62
CA GLN A 94 33.36 2.55 -46.80
C GLN A 94 32.70 3.91 -46.49
N LEU A 95 32.55 4.25 -45.21
CA LEU A 95 31.98 5.50 -44.74
C LEU A 95 33.03 6.61 -44.60
N ASP A 96 34.31 6.31 -44.85
CA ASP A 96 35.39 7.30 -44.85
C ASP A 96 35.10 8.38 -45.91
N GLY A 97 34.81 9.61 -45.44
CA GLY A 97 34.39 10.74 -46.28
C GLY A 97 32.95 11.23 -46.12
N VAL A 98 32.10 10.55 -45.33
CA VAL A 98 30.78 11.08 -44.97
C VAL A 98 30.91 12.07 -43.82
N GLN A 99 30.61 13.35 -44.08
CA GLN A 99 30.45 14.33 -43.01
C GLN A 99 29.26 13.91 -42.13
N PRO A 100 29.38 13.97 -40.78
CA PRO A 100 28.41 13.43 -39.83
C PRO A 100 26.98 13.95 -40.00
N ASN A 101 26.81 15.02 -40.78
CA ASN A 101 25.52 15.63 -41.01
C ASN A 101 25.21 15.92 -42.50
N GLY A 102 25.97 15.35 -43.43
CA GLY A 102 25.88 15.66 -44.87
C GLY A 102 26.52 17.01 -45.26
N PRO A 103 26.57 17.35 -46.56
CA PRO A 103 27.25 18.55 -47.05
C PRO A 103 26.58 19.88 -46.67
N ASP A 104 25.29 19.87 -46.33
CA ASP A 104 24.49 21.07 -46.00
C ASP A 104 23.85 21.00 -44.60
N TYR A 105 24.64 20.66 -43.57
CA TYR A 105 24.12 20.71 -42.20
C TYR A 105 24.22 22.11 -41.62
N VAL A 106 23.07 22.76 -41.52
CA VAL A 106 22.88 23.89 -40.62
C VAL A 106 22.31 23.34 -39.32
N ALA A 107 23.07 23.42 -38.23
CA ALA A 107 22.57 23.04 -36.92
C ALA A 107 21.33 23.90 -36.60
N PRO A 108 20.14 23.30 -36.40
CA PRO A 108 18.99 24.07 -35.96
C PRO A 108 19.33 24.72 -34.61
N PRO A 109 18.91 25.99 -34.38
CA PRO A 109 19.23 26.70 -33.15
C PRO A 109 18.71 25.90 -31.95
N VAL A 110 19.62 25.53 -31.05
CA VAL A 110 19.29 24.82 -29.82
C VAL A 110 18.48 25.77 -28.94
N MET A 111 17.16 25.60 -28.92
CA MET A 111 16.26 26.30 -28.01
C MET A 111 16.45 25.69 -26.62
N VAL A 112 17.36 26.24 -25.82
CA VAL A 112 17.47 25.89 -24.41
C VAL A 112 16.32 26.54 -23.66
N ALA A 113 15.39 25.73 -23.15
CA ALA A 113 14.47 26.19 -22.12
C ALA A 113 15.27 26.31 -20.81
N MET A 114 15.89 27.47 -20.58
CA MET A 114 16.41 27.82 -19.25
C MET A 114 15.20 27.98 -18.32
N VAL A 115 15.07 27.08 -17.34
CA VAL A 115 14.31 27.38 -16.14
C VAL A 115 15.13 28.38 -15.35
N GLU A 116 14.80 29.66 -15.48
CA GLU A 116 15.35 30.70 -14.61
C GLU A 116 14.99 30.35 -13.17
N THR A 117 16.00 29.97 -12.38
CA THR A 117 15.85 29.89 -10.93
C THR A 117 15.83 31.34 -10.41
N PRO A 118 15.02 31.70 -9.40
CA PRO A 118 14.79 33.11 -9.00
C PRO A 118 16.02 33.90 -8.51
N ALA A 119 17.22 33.33 -8.59
CA ALA A 119 18.47 33.92 -8.13
C ALA A 119 19.12 34.88 -9.14
N ASP A 120 18.76 34.84 -10.43
CA ASP A 120 19.48 35.58 -11.49
C ASP A 120 18.72 36.82 -12.03
N LEU A 121 17.61 37.22 -11.41
CA LEU A 121 16.91 38.46 -11.77
C LEU A 121 17.45 39.65 -10.94
N PRO A 122 17.72 40.82 -11.54
CA PRO A 122 17.98 42.03 -10.75
C PRO A 122 16.74 42.34 -9.91
N SER A 123 16.86 42.11 -8.61
CA SER A 123 15.78 42.24 -7.64
C SER A 123 15.34 43.71 -7.55
N ALA A 124 14.21 44.04 -8.17
CA ALA A 124 13.40 45.16 -7.70
C ALA A 124 12.76 44.76 -6.35
N PRO A 125 12.71 45.65 -5.33
CA PRO A 125 12.15 45.29 -4.03
C PRO A 125 10.63 45.14 -4.14
N GLN A 126 10.18 43.93 -4.48
CA GLN A 126 8.78 43.55 -4.38
C GLN A 126 8.51 43.10 -2.94
N ALA A 127 7.59 43.78 -2.27
CA ALA A 127 7.11 43.37 -0.96
C ALA A 127 6.56 41.94 -1.03
N ALA A 128 7.12 41.05 -0.21
CA ALA A 128 6.77 39.65 -0.18
C ALA A 128 5.30 39.44 0.23
N PRO A 129 4.50 38.64 -0.50
CA PRO A 129 3.23 38.18 0.02
C PRO A 129 3.51 37.25 1.21
N ALA A 130 2.94 37.59 2.37
CA ALA A 130 3.03 36.77 3.57
C ALA A 130 2.31 35.43 3.34
N SER A 131 3.08 34.39 3.01
CA SER A 131 2.62 33.01 3.01
C SER A 131 2.78 32.43 4.42
N PRO A 132 1.77 31.76 5.00
CA PRO A 132 1.78 31.29 6.38
C PRO A 132 2.70 30.07 6.65
N ALA A 133 3.60 29.74 5.74
CA ALA A 133 4.40 28.51 5.79
C ALA A 133 5.73 28.62 6.56
N ALA A 134 6.15 29.82 6.97
CA ALA A 134 7.47 30.03 7.57
C ALA A 134 7.64 29.49 9.01
N SER A 135 6.59 28.98 9.66
CA SER A 135 6.68 28.53 11.06
C SER A 135 7.03 27.05 11.26
N GLN A 136 7.32 26.28 10.21
CA GLN A 136 7.49 24.81 10.36
C GLN A 136 8.84 24.24 9.90
N ILE A 137 9.83 25.07 9.55
CA ILE A 137 11.18 24.56 9.27
C ILE A 137 11.96 24.52 10.59
N ARG A 138 11.80 23.42 11.33
CA ARG A 138 12.72 23.04 12.40
C ARG A 138 14.02 22.58 11.72
N SER A 139 15.07 23.35 11.91
CA SER A 139 16.41 23.11 11.38
C SER A 139 17.12 22.00 12.16
N ASP A 140 16.74 20.76 11.86
CA ASP A 140 17.52 19.57 12.23
C ASP A 140 18.04 18.93 10.92
N ILE A 141 18.87 19.67 10.18
CA ILE A 141 19.67 19.12 9.09
C ILE A 141 20.71 18.19 9.72
N ALA A 142 20.37 16.91 9.75
CA ALA A 142 21.31 15.85 9.99
C ALA A 142 22.21 15.73 8.75
N VAL A 143 23.49 16.06 8.94
CA VAL A 143 24.60 15.61 8.10
C VAL A 143 24.38 14.13 7.77
N ILE A 144 24.35 13.80 6.48
CA ILE A 144 24.29 12.43 5.98
C ILE A 144 25.51 11.70 6.55
N ARG A 145 25.30 10.97 7.64
CA ARG A 145 26.25 10.01 8.17
C ARG A 145 25.94 8.70 7.45
N GLU A 146 26.94 8.17 6.75
CA GLU A 146 26.90 6.86 6.12
C GLU A 146 26.32 5.85 7.12
N ALA A 147 25.25 5.17 6.71
CA ALA A 147 24.51 4.27 7.57
C ALA A 147 25.35 3.02 7.86
N HIS A 148 26.14 3.06 8.92
CA HIS A 148 26.50 1.84 9.62
C HIS A 148 25.21 1.24 10.18
N ALA A 149 24.83 0.08 9.66
CA ALA A 149 23.73 -0.73 10.14
C ALA A 149 23.81 -0.83 11.67
N ALA A 150 22.82 -0.27 12.35
CA ALA A 150 22.70 -0.35 13.79
C ALA A 150 22.41 -1.81 14.17
N ASP A 151 23.48 -2.53 14.54
CA ASP A 151 23.44 -3.63 15.48
C ASP A 151 22.92 -3.09 16.82
N ASN A 152 21.60 -2.98 16.97
CA ASN A 152 20.91 -3.00 18.25
C ASN A 152 19.42 -3.22 18.02
N VAL A 153 19.11 -4.39 17.46
CA VAL A 153 17.83 -5.02 17.71
C VAL A 153 17.96 -5.69 19.06
N GLU A 154 17.24 -5.17 20.05
CA GLU A 154 17.01 -5.85 21.32
C GLU A 154 16.70 -7.31 21.02
N LYS A 155 17.56 -8.21 21.52
CA LYS A 155 17.51 -9.65 21.26
C LYS A 155 16.15 -10.20 21.71
N LEU A 156 15.16 -10.12 20.84
CA LEU A 156 14.03 -11.04 20.86
C LEU A 156 14.64 -12.41 20.61
N ALA A 157 14.62 -13.25 21.64
CA ALA A 157 15.15 -14.60 21.59
C ALA A 157 14.52 -15.32 20.38
N LYS A 158 15.33 -15.50 19.33
CA LYS A 158 14.98 -16.34 18.19
C LYS A 158 14.75 -17.74 18.75
N PRO A 159 13.54 -18.33 18.63
CA PRO A 159 13.32 -19.67 19.11
C PRO A 159 14.28 -20.58 18.35
N ALA A 160 15.17 -21.24 19.09
CA ALA A 160 16.14 -22.16 18.52
C ALA A 160 15.40 -23.19 17.65
N PRO A 161 15.99 -23.62 16.51
CA PRO A 161 15.46 -24.75 15.77
C PRO A 161 15.43 -25.94 16.73
N ARG A 162 14.22 -26.35 17.13
CA ARG A 162 14.05 -27.55 17.96
C ARG A 162 14.48 -28.73 17.10
N THR A 163 15.46 -29.48 17.61
CA THR A 163 15.81 -30.77 17.02
C THR A 163 14.56 -31.67 16.98
N PRO A 164 14.40 -32.50 15.94
CA PRO A 164 13.18 -33.31 15.72
C PRO A 164 12.83 -34.22 16.92
N SER A 165 13.81 -34.53 17.77
CA SER A 165 13.64 -35.30 19.01
C SER A 165 12.88 -34.57 20.14
N VAL A 166 12.81 -33.23 20.11
CA VAL A 166 12.09 -32.42 21.13
C VAL A 166 10.63 -32.20 20.72
N GLN A 167 10.33 -32.14 19.41
CA GLN A 167 8.94 -32.10 18.91
C GLN A 167 8.19 -33.39 19.23
N ALA A 168 8.81 -34.55 18.99
CA ALA A 168 8.21 -35.86 19.26
C ALA A 168 7.84 -36.10 20.74
N LYS A 169 8.54 -35.46 21.68
CA LYS A 169 8.21 -35.54 23.13
C LYS A 169 7.10 -34.58 23.55
N VAL A 170 6.89 -33.48 22.82
CA VAL A 170 5.81 -32.51 23.08
C VAL A 170 4.50 -32.97 22.43
N ASP A 171 4.57 -33.64 21.28
CA ASP A 171 3.40 -34.24 20.62
C ASP A 171 2.91 -35.52 21.31
N ALA A 172 3.72 -36.13 22.18
CA ALA A 172 3.35 -37.28 23.02
C ALA A 172 2.71 -36.90 24.37
N ASP A 173 2.72 -35.63 24.75
CA ASP A 173 2.06 -35.16 25.99
C ASP A 173 0.60 -34.76 25.71
N VAL A 174 -0.30 -35.72 25.89
CA VAL A 174 -1.76 -35.63 25.63
C VAL A 174 -2.48 -34.68 26.62
N SER A 175 -1.77 -34.07 27.57
CA SER A 175 -2.37 -33.30 28.66
C SER A 175 -2.75 -31.86 28.28
N LYS A 176 -2.30 -31.33 27.13
CA LYS A 176 -2.57 -29.95 26.71
C LYS A 176 -2.98 -29.87 25.24
N PRO A 177 -4.14 -29.28 24.90
CA PRO A 177 -4.61 -29.21 23.52
C PRO A 177 -3.72 -28.28 22.67
N ASN A 178 -2.93 -28.89 21.77
CA ASN A 178 -1.98 -28.24 20.87
C ASN A 178 -2.68 -27.14 20.03
N PRO A 179 -2.25 -25.86 20.13
CA PRO A 179 -2.86 -24.75 19.38
C PRO A 179 -2.64 -24.85 17.86
N VAL A 180 -1.59 -25.55 17.42
CA VAL A 180 -1.26 -25.73 16.00
C VAL A 180 -2.25 -26.69 15.34
N ALA A 181 -2.60 -27.79 16.02
CA ALA A 181 -3.59 -28.76 15.54
C ALA A 181 -4.97 -28.09 15.34
N ARG A 182 -5.41 -27.26 16.29
CA ARG A 182 -6.67 -26.51 16.19
C ARG A 182 -6.68 -25.49 15.05
N LYS A 183 -5.54 -24.87 14.75
CA LYS A 183 -5.43 -23.95 13.62
C LYS A 183 -5.50 -24.69 12.29
N ALA A 184 -4.82 -25.84 12.18
CA ALA A 184 -4.86 -26.69 11.00
C ALA A 184 -6.28 -27.23 10.74
N GLU A 185 -6.98 -27.68 11.78
CA GLU A 185 -8.36 -28.17 11.68
C GLU A 185 -9.34 -27.07 11.24
N ARG A 186 -9.19 -25.84 11.78
CA ARG A 186 -9.99 -24.69 11.34
C ARG A 186 -9.72 -24.30 9.88
N MET A 187 -8.46 -24.39 9.45
CA MET A 187 -8.10 -24.14 8.05
C MET A 187 -8.68 -25.21 7.12
N ALA A 188 -8.65 -26.48 7.51
CA ALA A 188 -9.27 -27.56 6.75
C ALA A 188 -10.80 -27.41 6.65
N MET A 189 -11.47 -26.98 7.72
CA MET A 189 -12.91 -26.68 7.70
C MET A 189 -13.26 -25.49 6.79
N LEU A 190 -12.40 -24.46 6.75
CA LEU A 190 -12.56 -23.32 5.85
C LEU A 190 -12.37 -23.75 4.39
N ASP A 191 -11.34 -24.55 4.13
CA ASP A 191 -11.03 -25.06 2.79
C ASP A 191 -12.18 -25.94 2.26
N ALA A 192 -12.67 -26.88 3.08
CA ALA A 192 -13.83 -27.71 2.72
C ALA A 192 -15.12 -26.90 2.49
N LYS A 193 -15.30 -25.77 3.19
CA LYS A 193 -16.46 -24.89 3.00
C LYS A 193 -16.34 -24.00 1.76
N LEU A 194 -15.12 -23.71 1.32
CA LEU A 194 -14.84 -22.91 0.13
C LEU A 194 -14.80 -23.76 -1.14
N LEU A 195 -14.30 -24.99 -1.06
CA LEU A 195 -14.22 -25.97 -2.14
C LEU A 195 -15.43 -26.91 -2.21
N ASP A 196 -16.58 -26.54 -1.65
CA ASP A 196 -17.79 -27.35 -1.80
C ASP A 196 -18.13 -27.51 -3.30
N ASP A 197 -18.48 -28.73 -3.72
CA ASP A 197 -18.73 -29.07 -5.13
C ASP A 197 -19.82 -28.19 -5.77
N SER A 198 -20.69 -27.61 -4.93
CA SER A 198 -21.71 -26.65 -5.33
C SER A 198 -21.12 -25.33 -5.85
N THR A 199 -20.07 -24.78 -5.23
CA THR A 199 -19.47 -23.49 -5.62
C THR A 199 -18.63 -23.63 -6.89
N LEU A 200 -17.90 -24.73 -7.04
CA LEU A 200 -17.16 -25.07 -8.25
C LEU A 200 -18.12 -25.36 -9.42
N GLY A 201 -19.25 -26.01 -9.13
CA GLY A 201 -20.36 -26.20 -10.07
C GLY A 201 -20.95 -24.87 -10.56
N GLU A 202 -21.26 -23.93 -9.67
CA GLU A 202 -21.78 -22.60 -10.03
C GLU A 202 -20.79 -21.76 -10.84
N LEU A 203 -19.51 -21.80 -10.49
CA LEU A 203 -18.45 -21.12 -11.25
C LEU A 203 -18.33 -21.69 -12.67
N SER A 204 -18.36 -23.01 -12.83
CA SER A 204 -18.29 -23.66 -14.15
C SER A 204 -19.54 -23.38 -15.00
N ALA A 205 -20.73 -23.38 -14.39
CA ALA A 205 -21.98 -23.07 -15.05
C ALA A 205 -22.05 -21.60 -15.50
N THR A 206 -21.55 -20.69 -14.66
CA THR A 206 -21.47 -19.26 -14.98
C THR A 206 -20.47 -19.00 -16.10
N ALA A 207 -19.28 -19.61 -16.05
CA ALA A 207 -18.28 -19.52 -17.12
C ALA A 207 -18.82 -20.07 -18.46
N ALA A 208 -19.59 -21.15 -18.45
CA ALA A 208 -20.24 -21.70 -19.64
C ALA A 208 -21.31 -20.76 -20.22
N ARG A 209 -22.08 -20.07 -19.36
CA ARG A 209 -23.07 -19.07 -19.78
C ARG A 209 -22.41 -17.85 -20.40
N GLU A 210 -21.30 -17.37 -19.84
CA GLU A 210 -20.55 -16.23 -20.41
C GLU A 210 -19.92 -16.56 -21.76
N ARG A 211 -19.32 -17.75 -21.92
CA ARG A 211 -18.79 -18.20 -23.23
C ARG A 211 -19.86 -18.24 -24.32
N ARG A 212 -21.09 -18.64 -24.00
CA ARG A 212 -22.21 -18.65 -24.96
C ARG A 212 -22.72 -17.25 -25.31
N LYS A 213 -22.56 -16.28 -24.39
CA LYS A 213 -22.97 -14.90 -24.60
C LYS A 213 -21.95 -14.09 -25.40
N GLY A 214 -20.66 -14.42 -25.28
CA GLY A 214 -19.57 -13.81 -26.07
C GLY A 214 -19.39 -14.37 -27.48
N ALA A 215 -20.15 -15.39 -27.88
CA ALA A 215 -20.11 -16.02 -29.20
C ALA A 215 -21.31 -15.61 -30.10
N ARG A 216 -22.03 -14.55 -29.74
CA ARG A 216 -23.11 -13.94 -30.54
C ARG A 216 -22.73 -12.54 -30.98
#